data_AF-A3TZD4-F1
#
_entry.id   AF-A3TZD4-F1
#
_cell.length_a   1.000
_cell.length_b   1.000
_cell.length_c   1.000
_cell.angle_alpha   90.00
_cell.angle_beta   90.00
_cell.angle_gamma   90.00
#
_symmetry.space_group_name_H-M   'P 1'
#
loop_
_entity.id
_entity.type
_entity.pdbx_description
1 polymer ?
#
loop_
_entity_poly.entity_id
_entity_poly.type
_entity_poly.pdbx_seq_one_letter_code
_entity_poly.pdbx_strand_id
1 'polypeptide(L)'
;MAALILALSPVFAETGRAAPGDLSDPVTVFATCAGRFSAEMEHRWLVGRDPDRAARHRGAMIDLLDAVVPNVDGRAVLARRIEAKHAQATLLMRADFNVNAEDARQARVLADAALSRCAALIAG
;
A
#
# COMPACT_ATOMS: atom_id res chain seq x y z
N MET A 1 52.30 2.68 -29.97
CA MET A 1 51.82 1.99 -28.76
C MET A 1 51.18 3.03 -27.84
N ALA A 2 49.86 3.10 -27.80
CA ALA A 2 49.11 3.82 -26.78
C ALA A 2 47.79 3.07 -26.58
N ALA A 3 47.65 2.39 -25.44
CA ALA A 3 46.48 1.61 -25.08
C ALA A 3 45.47 2.53 -24.36
N LEU A 4 44.25 2.60 -24.90
CA LEU A 4 43.13 3.35 -24.34
C LEU A 4 42.40 2.45 -23.33
N ILE A 5 42.48 2.77 -22.04
CA ILE A 5 41.80 2.03 -20.97
C ILE A 5 40.44 2.66 -20.74
N LEU A 6 39.36 1.97 -21.15
CA LEU A 6 37.98 2.31 -20.79
C LEU A 6 37.71 1.84 -19.34
N ALA A 7 37.54 2.80 -18.43
CA ALA A 7 37.08 2.52 -17.07
C ALA A 7 35.57 2.29 -17.08
N LEU A 8 35.13 1.04 -16.92
CA LEU A 8 33.75 0.72 -16.54
C LEU A 8 33.58 0.98 -15.05
N SER A 9 32.88 2.05 -14.69
CA SER A 9 32.42 2.24 -13.31
C SER A 9 31.20 1.36 -13.05
N PRO A 10 31.15 0.60 -11.94
CA PRO A 10 29.96 -0.13 -11.55
C PRO A 10 28.92 0.87 -11.02
N VAL A 11 27.73 0.88 -11.63
CA VAL A 11 26.55 1.53 -11.06
C VAL A 11 26.10 0.67 -9.88
N PHE A 12 26.38 1.13 -8.67
CA PHE A 12 25.77 0.58 -7.47
C PHE A 12 24.30 0.99 -7.47
N ALA A 13 23.40 0.03 -7.65
CA ALA A 13 21.98 0.23 -7.40
C ALA A 13 21.78 0.40 -5.90
N GLU A 14 21.60 1.64 -5.44
CA GLU A 14 21.11 1.89 -4.10
C GLU A 14 19.69 1.32 -4.01
N THR A 15 19.53 0.24 -3.23
CA THR A 15 18.22 -0.17 -2.73
C THR A 15 17.70 0.97 -1.86
N GLY A 16 16.94 1.89 -2.47
CA GLY A 16 16.26 2.97 -1.77
C GLY A 16 15.38 2.39 -0.67
N ARG A 17 15.79 2.61 0.58
CA ARG A 17 14.92 2.41 1.73
C ARG A 17 13.76 3.37 1.56
N ALA A 18 12.54 2.86 1.37
CA ALA A 18 11.36 3.71 1.28
C ALA A 18 11.34 4.63 2.51
N ALA A 19 11.45 5.94 2.28
CA ALA A 19 11.33 6.91 3.36
C ALA A 19 9.98 6.68 4.07
N PRO A 20 9.92 6.82 5.41
CA PRO A 20 8.63 6.87 6.09
C PRO A 20 7.78 7.93 5.38
N GLY A 21 6.53 7.56 5.05
CA GLY A 21 5.64 8.44 4.30
C GLY A 21 5.55 9.82 4.94
N ASP A 22 5.32 10.86 4.14
CA ASP A 22 5.02 12.18 4.67
C ASP A 22 3.82 12.09 5.63
N LEU A 23 4.09 12.24 6.93
CA LEU A 23 3.10 12.19 8.01
C LEU A 23 2.61 13.60 8.39
N SER A 24 2.71 14.58 7.49
CA SER A 24 2.12 15.91 7.69
C SER A 24 0.60 15.86 7.94
N ASP A 25 -0.08 14.83 7.44
CA ASP A 25 -1.49 14.51 7.75
C ASP A 25 -1.64 13.02 8.13
N PRO A 26 -1.40 12.67 9.40
CA PRO A 26 -1.42 11.27 9.86
C PRO A 26 -2.84 10.68 9.81
N VAL A 27 -3.87 11.49 10.03
CA VAL A 27 -5.28 11.07 9.95
C VAL A 27 -5.59 10.55 8.55
N THR A 28 -5.31 11.35 7.52
CA THR A 28 -5.56 10.94 6.13
C THR A 28 -4.74 9.72 5.75
N VAL A 29 -3.47 9.65 6.17
CA VAL A 29 -2.58 8.53 5.87
C VAL A 29 -3.10 7.22 6.49
N PHE A 30 -3.38 7.21 7.79
CA PHE A 30 -3.84 6.01 8.49
C PHE A 30 -5.25 5.59 8.04
N ALA A 31 -6.16 6.53 7.84
CA ALA A 31 -7.49 6.25 7.28
C ALA A 31 -7.39 5.62 5.87
N THR A 32 -6.51 6.13 5.01
CA THR A 32 -6.25 5.55 3.69
C THR A 32 -5.76 4.11 3.81
N CYS A 33 -4.77 3.87 4.68
CA CYS A 33 -4.18 2.55 4.84
C CYS A 33 -5.14 1.54 5.49
N ALA A 34 -5.95 1.94 6.46
CA ALA A 34 -7.03 1.12 7.01
C ALA A 34 -8.04 0.70 5.93
N GLY A 35 -8.39 1.62 5.03
CA GLY A 35 -9.25 1.33 3.86
C GLY A 35 -8.64 0.29 2.93
N ARG A 36 -7.36 0.47 2.54
CA ARG A 36 -6.65 -0.46 1.65
C ARG A 36 -6.52 -1.86 2.24
N PHE A 37 -6.14 -1.99 3.51
CA PHE A 37 -6.06 -3.32 4.16
C PHE A 37 -7.44 -3.97 4.35
N SER A 38 -8.52 -3.18 4.48
CA SER A 38 -9.88 -3.74 4.48
C SER A 38 -10.22 -4.37 3.13
N ALA A 39 -9.82 -3.74 2.01
CA ALA A 39 -10.02 -4.31 0.67
C ALA A 39 -9.20 -5.58 0.46
N GLU A 40 -7.93 -5.60 0.87
CA GLU A 40 -7.08 -6.80 0.79
C GLU A 40 -7.65 -7.96 1.62
N MET A 41 -8.09 -7.70 2.85
CA MET A 41 -8.69 -8.71 3.72
C MET A 41 -9.91 -9.37 3.06
N GLU A 42 -10.84 -8.55 2.54
CA GLU A 42 -12.04 -9.05 1.88
C GLU A 42 -11.74 -9.77 0.56
N HIS A 43 -10.81 -9.24 -0.22
CA HIS A 43 -10.38 -9.89 -1.46
C HIS A 43 -9.76 -11.25 -1.20
N ARG A 44 -8.97 -11.40 -0.13
CA ARG A 44 -8.40 -12.70 0.25
C ARG A 44 -9.47 -13.73 0.60
N TRP A 45 -10.51 -13.35 1.34
CA TRP A 45 -11.68 -14.23 1.52
C TRP A 45 -12.30 -14.63 0.20
N LEU A 46 -12.53 -13.67 -0.70
CA LEU A 46 -13.14 -13.91 -2.01
C LEU A 46 -12.35 -14.94 -2.84
N VAL A 47 -11.01 -14.87 -2.82
CA VAL A 47 -10.14 -15.80 -3.59
C VAL A 47 -9.70 -17.03 -2.80
N GLY A 48 -10.30 -17.29 -1.63
CA GLY A 48 -10.01 -18.48 -0.81
C GLY A 48 -8.60 -18.50 -0.20
N ARG A 49 -8.03 -17.33 0.12
CA ARG A 49 -6.70 -17.17 0.74
C ARG A 49 -6.82 -16.66 2.17
N ASP A 50 -5.78 -16.89 2.98
CA ASP A 50 -5.73 -16.45 4.38
C ASP A 50 -5.75 -14.90 4.53
N PRO A 51 -6.78 -14.33 5.17
CA PRO A 51 -6.96 -12.90 5.40
C PRO A 51 -6.11 -12.34 6.56
N ASP A 52 -5.55 -13.18 7.43
CA ASP A 52 -5.19 -12.81 8.80
C ASP A 52 -4.15 -11.70 8.86
N ARG A 53 -3.16 -11.75 7.96
CA ARG A 53 -2.15 -10.69 7.87
C ARG A 53 -2.78 -9.33 7.53
N ALA A 54 -3.72 -9.29 6.59
CA ALA A 54 -4.41 -8.06 6.21
C ALA A 54 -5.33 -7.57 7.33
N ALA A 55 -5.99 -8.49 8.05
CA ALA A 55 -6.79 -8.17 9.23
C ALA A 55 -5.93 -7.53 10.34
N ARG A 56 -4.76 -8.10 10.66
CA ARG A 56 -3.82 -7.53 11.63
C ARG A 56 -3.33 -6.14 11.23
N HIS A 57 -2.94 -5.96 9.97
CA HIS A 57 -2.50 -4.65 9.49
C HIS A 57 -3.62 -3.60 9.48
N ARG A 58 -4.85 -4.01 9.14
CA ARG A 58 -6.04 -3.16 9.26
C ARG A 58 -6.25 -2.72 10.70
N GLY A 59 -6.13 -3.65 11.66
CA GLY A 59 -6.22 -3.35 13.10
C GLY A 59 -5.20 -2.33 13.53
N ALA A 60 -3.92 -2.55 13.23
CA ALA A 60 -2.84 -1.63 13.56
C ALA A 60 -3.07 -0.21 13.02
N MET A 61 -3.60 -0.07 11.79
CA MET A 61 -3.93 1.24 11.22
C MET A 61 -5.10 1.93 11.93
N ILE A 62 -6.08 1.17 12.43
CA ILE A 62 -7.17 1.72 13.22
C ILE A 62 -6.64 2.19 14.58
N ASP A 63 -5.77 1.41 15.22
CA ASP A 63 -5.17 1.79 16.51
C ASP A 63 -4.34 3.08 16.37
N LEU A 64 -3.55 3.20 15.29
CA LEU A 64 -2.80 4.42 14.97
C LEU A 64 -3.71 5.61 14.68
N LEU A 65 -4.80 5.39 13.96
CA LEU A 65 -5.80 6.42 13.66
C LEU A 65 -6.45 6.93 14.95
N ASP A 66 -6.88 6.04 15.83
CA ASP A 66 -7.51 6.38 17.11
C ASP A 66 -6.56 7.18 18.02
N ALA A 67 -5.25 6.92 17.94
CA ALA A 67 -4.23 7.67 18.69
C ALA A 67 -4.04 9.13 18.22
N VAL A 68 -4.38 9.47 16.97
CA VAL A 68 -4.12 10.80 16.36
C VAL A 68 -5.39 11.60 16.06
N VAL A 69 -6.57 11.11 16.46
CA VAL A 69 -7.88 11.67 16.09
C VAL A 69 -8.55 12.60 17.12
N PRO A 70 -7.91 13.22 18.16
CA PRO A 70 -8.69 14.08 19.04
C PRO A 70 -9.26 15.29 18.25
N ASN A 71 -10.59 15.33 18.13
CA ASN A 71 -11.42 16.36 17.47
C ASN A 71 -11.55 16.32 15.93
N VAL A 72 -11.37 15.16 15.28
CA VAL A 72 -11.58 15.03 13.82
C VAL A 72 -13.03 14.67 13.51
N ASP A 73 -13.58 15.17 12.40
CA ASP A 73 -14.86 14.71 11.85
C ASP A 73 -14.81 13.23 11.46
N GLY A 74 -15.41 12.37 12.30
CA GLY A 74 -15.48 10.93 12.06
C GLY A 74 -16.15 10.55 10.74
N ARG A 75 -17.05 11.40 10.19
CA ARG A 75 -17.65 11.16 8.89
C ARG A 75 -16.64 11.31 7.76
N ALA A 76 -15.80 12.36 7.81
CA ALA A 76 -14.72 12.56 6.85
C ALA A 76 -13.71 11.41 6.90
N VAL A 77 -13.35 10.96 8.10
CA VAL A 77 -12.47 9.79 8.29
C VAL A 77 -13.06 8.52 7.69
N LEU A 78 -14.36 8.26 7.93
CA LEU A 78 -15.05 7.11 7.35
C LEU A 78 -15.11 7.19 5.82
N ALA A 79 -15.46 8.35 5.27
CA ALA A 79 -15.49 8.57 3.81
C ALA A 79 -14.13 8.26 3.19
N ARG A 80 -13.05 8.74 3.82
CA ARG A 80 -11.68 8.47 3.35
C ARG A 80 -11.33 6.99 3.32
N ARG A 81 -11.73 6.24 4.36
CA ARG A 81 -11.54 4.79 4.42
C ARG A 81 -12.31 4.07 3.31
N ILE A 82 -13.55 4.48 3.06
CA ILE A 82 -14.41 3.90 2.01
C ILE A 82 -13.79 4.14 0.63
N GLU A 83 -13.40 5.37 0.31
CA GLU A 83 -12.75 5.70 -0.97
C GLU A 83 -11.50 4.87 -1.20
N ALA A 84 -10.61 4.82 -0.20
CA ALA A 84 -9.36 4.07 -0.30
C ALA A 84 -9.60 2.56 -0.43
N LYS A 85 -10.61 2.03 0.26
CA LYS A 85 -11.05 0.63 0.13
C LYS A 85 -11.53 0.34 -1.28
N HIS A 86 -12.41 1.16 -1.83
CA HIS A 86 -12.91 0.99 -3.20
C HIS A 86 -11.78 1.03 -4.22
N ALA A 87 -10.89 2.01 -4.15
CA ALA A 87 -9.76 2.13 -5.07
C ALA A 87 -8.84 0.90 -5.04
N GLN A 88 -8.54 0.38 -3.84
CA GLN A 88 -7.73 -0.84 -3.70
C GLN A 88 -8.48 -2.07 -4.22
N ALA A 89 -9.76 -2.21 -3.91
CA ALA A 89 -10.58 -3.32 -4.40
C ALA A 89 -10.63 -3.33 -5.94
N THR A 90 -10.73 -2.17 -6.59
CA THR A 90 -10.67 -2.07 -8.06
C THR A 90 -9.35 -2.61 -8.62
N LEU A 91 -8.21 -2.30 -7.99
CA LEU A 91 -6.92 -2.84 -8.42
C LEU A 91 -6.85 -4.36 -8.23
N LEU A 92 -7.32 -4.87 -7.09
CA LEU A 92 -7.30 -6.30 -6.79
C LEU A 92 -8.22 -7.10 -7.73
N MET A 93 -9.41 -6.58 -8.03
CA MET A 93 -10.32 -7.18 -8.99
C MET A 93 -9.73 -7.23 -10.40
N ARG A 94 -9.09 -6.13 -10.85
CA ARG A 94 -8.38 -6.10 -12.14
C ARG A 94 -7.21 -7.09 -12.15
N ALA A 95 -6.49 -7.20 -11.04
CA ALA A 95 -5.33 -8.07 -10.94
C ALA A 95 -5.68 -9.56 -11.09
N ASP A 96 -6.82 -10.01 -10.55
CA ASP A 96 -7.18 -11.44 -10.53
C ASP A 96 -8.24 -11.86 -11.56
N PHE A 97 -9.04 -10.91 -12.08
CA PHE A 97 -10.18 -11.24 -12.94
C PHE A 97 -10.18 -10.54 -14.30
N ASN A 98 -9.18 -9.71 -14.64
CA ASN A 98 -9.12 -9.08 -15.95
C ASN A 98 -8.57 -10.05 -17.02
N VAL A 99 -9.21 -10.08 -18.19
CA VAL A 99 -8.80 -10.87 -19.35
C VAL A 99 -7.53 -10.31 -20.03
N ASN A 100 -7.27 -9.01 -19.89
CA ASN A 100 -6.04 -8.41 -20.40
C ASN A 100 -4.89 -8.67 -19.41
N ALA A 101 -3.99 -9.58 -19.76
CA ALA A 101 -2.89 -9.99 -18.91
C ALA A 101 -1.90 -8.86 -18.56
N GLU A 102 -1.72 -7.87 -19.42
CA GLU A 102 -0.85 -6.72 -19.12
C GLU A 102 -1.49 -5.80 -18.08
N ASP A 103 -2.79 -5.49 -18.24
CA ASP A 103 -3.52 -4.70 -17.25
C ASP A 103 -3.57 -5.40 -15.88
N ALA A 104 -3.79 -6.72 -15.88
CA ALA A 104 -3.80 -7.52 -14.66
C ALA A 104 -2.46 -7.44 -13.91
N ARG A 105 -1.34 -7.60 -14.63
CA ARG A 105 0.01 -7.46 -14.05
C ARG A 105 0.25 -6.06 -13.50
N GLN A 106 -0.10 -5.02 -14.26
CA GLN A 106 0.08 -3.64 -13.81
C GLN A 106 -0.77 -3.34 -12.57
N ALA A 107 -2.04 -3.80 -12.54
CA ALA A 107 -2.92 -3.64 -11.40
C ALA A 107 -2.39 -4.34 -10.16
N ARG A 108 -1.80 -5.55 -10.31
CA ARG A 108 -1.14 -6.27 -9.21
C ARG A 108 0.03 -5.47 -8.63
N VAL A 109 0.93 -4.97 -9.48
CA VAL A 109 2.08 -4.15 -9.04
C VAL A 109 1.62 -2.91 -8.27
N LEU A 110 0.59 -2.23 -8.76
CA LEU A 110 0.05 -1.03 -8.10
C LEU A 110 -0.61 -1.37 -6.75
N ALA A 111 -1.39 -2.45 -6.68
CA ALA A 111 -2.02 -2.91 -5.46
C ALA A 111 -0.99 -3.25 -4.39
N ASP A 112 0.05 -4.02 -4.76
CA ASP A 112 1.10 -4.47 -3.86
C ASP A 112 1.96 -3.31 -3.36
N ALA A 113 2.30 -2.37 -4.25
CA ALA A 113 3.06 -1.17 -3.90
C ALA A 113 2.27 -0.28 -2.90
N ALA A 114 0.96 -0.15 -3.08
CA ALA A 114 0.10 0.62 -2.17
C ALA A 114 0.03 -0.02 -0.78
N LEU A 115 -0.11 -1.35 -0.69
CA LEU A 115 -0.10 -2.08 0.57
C LEU A 115 1.27 -2.07 1.25
N SER A 116 2.36 -2.15 0.47
CA SER A 116 3.73 -2.12 0.98
C SER A 116 4.06 -0.78 1.62
N ARG A 117 3.66 0.34 1.00
CA ARG A 117 3.79 1.68 1.60
C ARG A 117 3.04 1.80 2.92
N CYS A 118 1.84 1.23 3.01
CA CYS A 118 1.08 1.20 4.25
C CYS A 118 1.75 0.31 5.31
N ALA A 119 2.23 -0.88 4.94
CA ALA A 119 2.88 -1.80 5.88
C ALA A 119 4.16 -1.20 6.48
N ALA A 120 4.89 -0.37 5.74
CA ALA A 120 6.08 0.32 6.21
C ALA A 120 5.82 1.26 7.41
N LEU A 121 4.59 1.73 7.60
CA LEU A 121 4.20 2.60 8.71
C LEU A 121 3.95 1.85 10.03
N ILE A 122 3.81 0.53 9.99
CA ILE A 122 3.58 -0.32 11.18
C ILE A 122 4.92 -0.76 11.80
N ALA A 123 5.97 -0.86 10.97
CA ALA A 123 7.28 -1.34 11.38
C ALA A 123 8.26 -0.19 11.76
N GLY A 124 7.79 1.06 11.70
CA GLY A 124 8.54 2.26 12.06
C GLY A 124 8.40 2.62 13.52
#